data_AF-A0A2Z5X5Q5-F1
#
_entry.id   AF-A0A2Z5X5Q5-F1
#
_cell.length_a   1.000
_cell.length_b   1.000
_cell.length_c   1.000
_cell.angle_alpha   90.00
_cell.angle_beta   90.00
_cell.angle_gamma   90.00
#
_symmetry.space_group_name_H-M   'P 1'
#
loop_
_entity.id
_entity.type
_entity.pdbx_description
1 polymer ?
#
loop_
_entity_poly.entity_id
_entity_poly.type
_entity_poly.pdbx_seq_one_letter_code
_entity_poly.pdbx_strand_id
1 'polypeptide(L)'
;MKKFHLILLTTLNMCWLDGQIMQAIAAPQNHREGDSITVTDLGQKPLLGYLEQPLGKIITIAGVVRQERSGAKSSPRDVLSVEVVNDRPLAQPVLIEFNLFMTAQVAKPVLGRPFKYVGYETGGFSGVPAEAFKYVPAVSTTSHHFHTFFQVLHEELDIVKTKSDLMQFNDRRVQVIGRYVSRTRPAPAITSSIDFKGNYITANIVLEDGTEVPIFPTYNKQSLRSLAEVKAYDGKIVKVVGKINLDRDQQLNPDQRITLTTFDGIWQYQPTF
;
A
#
# COMPACT_ATOMS: atom_id res chain seq x y z
N MET A 1 37.13 -29.64 33.35
CA MET A 1 37.65 -30.23 32.08
C MET A 1 36.69 -29.89 30.95
N LYS A 2 37.27 -29.42 29.83
CA LYS A 2 36.62 -29.00 28.58
C LYS A 2 35.67 -30.06 28.00
N LYS A 3 34.61 -29.62 27.33
CA LYS A 3 34.38 -29.91 25.90
C LYS A 3 33.69 -28.71 25.26
N PHE A 4 34.44 -28.00 24.42
CA PHE A 4 33.93 -27.04 23.44
C PHE A 4 33.19 -27.83 22.35
N HIS A 5 32.01 -27.37 21.93
CA HIS A 5 31.43 -27.74 20.65
C HIS A 5 31.41 -26.52 19.75
N LEU A 6 32.35 -26.56 18.80
CA LEU A 6 32.43 -25.71 17.64
C LEU A 6 31.25 -26.08 16.73
N ILE A 7 30.31 -25.16 16.53
CA ILE A 7 29.31 -25.29 15.47
C ILE A 7 29.78 -24.41 14.32
N LEU A 8 30.18 -25.06 13.23
CA LEU A 8 30.50 -24.43 11.95
C LEU A 8 29.27 -23.68 11.44
N LEU A 9 29.45 -22.39 11.14
CA LEU A 9 28.58 -21.66 10.23
C LEU A 9 28.77 -22.23 8.83
N THR A 10 27.87 -23.10 8.39
CA THR A 10 27.74 -23.43 6.96
C THR A 10 27.00 -22.30 6.26
N THR A 11 27.75 -21.41 5.63
CA THR A 11 27.23 -20.55 4.56
C THR A 11 26.78 -21.44 3.40
N LEU A 12 25.49 -21.46 3.09
CA LEU A 12 25.02 -21.96 1.79
C LEU A 12 25.37 -20.90 0.74
N ASN A 13 26.50 -21.07 0.05
CA ASN A 13 26.79 -20.35 -1.18
C ASN A 13 26.11 -21.09 -2.32
N MET A 14 24.91 -20.64 -2.72
CA MET A 14 24.36 -20.98 -4.03
C MET A 14 25.04 -20.06 -5.06
N CYS A 15 26.00 -20.61 -5.79
CA CYS A 15 26.55 -19.95 -6.96
C CYS A 15 25.53 -20.05 -8.11
N TRP A 16 24.98 -18.90 -8.50
CA TRP A 16 24.39 -18.69 -9.82
C TRP A 16 24.93 -17.37 -10.37
N LEU A 17 25.16 -17.33 -11.69
CA LEU A 17 25.84 -16.25 -12.40
C LEU A 17 25.15 -14.88 -12.22
N ASP A 18 25.97 -13.82 -12.32
CA ASP A 18 25.65 -12.38 -12.33
C ASP A 18 25.48 -11.67 -10.97
N GLY A 19 26.63 -11.43 -10.31
CA GLY A 19 27.08 -10.05 -10.11
C GLY A 19 26.40 -9.13 -9.09
N GLN A 20 25.41 -9.57 -8.30
CA GLN A 20 24.96 -8.84 -7.11
C GLN A 20 24.67 -9.79 -5.93
N ILE A 21 25.48 -9.67 -4.87
CA ILE A 21 25.27 -10.40 -3.62
C ILE A 21 24.14 -9.68 -2.85
N MET A 22 22.91 -10.14 -3.01
CA MET A 22 21.83 -9.76 -2.10
C MET A 22 21.91 -10.64 -0.85
N GLN A 23 22.36 -10.05 0.26
CA GLN A 23 22.25 -10.68 1.58
C GLN A 23 20.78 -10.62 2.03
N ALA A 24 20.12 -11.78 2.07
CA ALA A 24 18.84 -11.93 2.74
C ALA A 24 19.02 -11.66 4.24
N ILE A 25 18.07 -10.92 4.82
CA ILE A 25 18.02 -10.69 6.26
C ILE A 25 17.53 -11.98 6.91
N ALA A 26 18.20 -12.44 7.97
CA ALA A 26 17.93 -13.73 8.62
C ALA A 26 16.51 -13.83 9.19
N ALA A 27 16.04 -15.04 9.47
CA ALA A 27 14.70 -15.26 10.03
C ALA A 27 14.63 -14.85 11.52
N PRO A 28 13.45 -14.42 12.02
CA PRO A 28 13.17 -14.27 13.44
C PRO A 28 13.49 -15.58 14.17
N GLN A 29 14.53 -15.56 15.00
CA GLN A 29 14.87 -16.70 15.84
C GLN A 29 13.88 -16.76 17.01
N ASN A 30 13.38 -17.97 17.32
CA ASN A 30 12.66 -18.26 18.55
C ASN A 30 13.45 -17.71 19.75
N HIS A 31 12.90 -16.68 20.40
CA HIS A 31 13.56 -15.99 21.50
C HIS A 31 13.80 -16.97 22.66
N ARG A 32 15.09 -17.23 22.93
CA ARG A 32 15.55 -17.65 24.26
C ARG A 32 15.10 -16.60 25.26
N GLU A 33 14.78 -17.04 26.48
CA GLU A 33 14.58 -16.20 27.66
C GLU A 33 15.74 -15.20 27.74
N GLY A 34 15.46 -13.97 27.30
CA GLY A 34 16.47 -12.99 26.93
C GLY A 34 16.88 -12.12 28.11
N ASP A 35 18.13 -11.66 28.11
CA ASP A 35 18.63 -10.67 29.05
C ASP A 35 17.63 -9.52 29.21
N SER A 36 17.34 -9.12 30.45
CA SER A 36 16.43 -8.03 30.72
C SER A 36 16.96 -6.72 30.13
N ILE A 37 16.12 -6.04 29.34
CA ILE A 37 16.42 -4.72 28.77
C ILE A 37 15.98 -3.66 29.79
N THR A 38 16.88 -2.78 30.19
CA THR A 38 16.57 -1.64 31.08
C THR A 38 16.13 -0.41 30.30
N VAL A 39 15.50 0.55 30.98
CA VAL A 39 15.18 1.86 30.37
C VAL A 39 16.45 2.58 29.90
N THR A 40 17.57 2.40 30.61
CA THR A 40 18.86 2.95 30.21
C THR A 40 19.35 2.32 28.91
N ASP A 41 19.15 1.01 28.72
CA ASP A 41 19.49 0.34 27.46
C ASP A 41 18.71 0.91 26.27
N LEU A 42 17.45 1.32 26.46
CA LEU A 42 16.65 1.98 25.42
C LEU A 42 17.23 3.33 24.97
N GLY A 43 17.95 4.02 25.86
CA GLY A 43 18.66 5.26 25.53
C GLY A 43 19.99 5.04 24.79
N GLN A 44 20.55 3.84 24.83
CA GLN A 44 21.87 3.51 24.28
C GLN A 44 21.80 2.62 23.04
N LYS A 45 20.80 1.75 22.96
CA LYS A 45 20.62 0.76 21.90
C LYS A 45 19.24 0.92 21.29
N PRO A 46 19.12 0.99 19.95
CA PRO A 46 17.83 1.01 19.31
C PRO A 46 17.08 -0.29 19.60
N LEU A 47 15.84 -0.18 20.05
CA LEU A 47 14.94 -1.33 20.13
C LEU A 47 14.55 -1.74 18.71
N LEU A 48 14.83 -3.00 18.35
CA LEU A 48 14.45 -3.54 17.05
C LEU A 48 13.01 -4.06 17.10
N GLY A 49 12.23 -3.72 16.08
CA GLY A 49 10.89 -4.29 15.89
C GLY A 49 10.90 -5.60 15.11
N TYR A 50 9.72 -6.12 14.77
CA TYR A 50 9.57 -7.39 14.04
C TYR A 50 10.11 -7.33 12.61
N LEU A 51 10.27 -6.13 12.05
CA LEU A 51 10.87 -5.93 10.72
C LEU A 51 12.39 -5.80 10.76
N GLU A 52 13.02 -6.09 11.90
CA GLU A 52 14.47 -5.97 12.14
C GLU A 52 15.03 -4.57 11.89
N GLN A 53 14.16 -3.57 12.06
CA GLN A 53 14.52 -2.16 11.98
C GLN A 53 14.33 -1.51 13.35
N PRO A 54 15.13 -0.49 13.70
CA PRO A 54 14.87 0.32 14.88
C PRO A 54 13.43 0.85 14.89
N LEU A 55 12.74 0.74 16.02
CA LEU A 55 11.44 1.39 16.19
C LEU A 55 11.57 2.90 15.94
N GLY A 56 10.56 3.47 15.29
CA GLY A 56 10.51 4.87 14.86
C GLY A 56 11.28 5.19 13.58
N LYS A 57 12.08 4.25 13.04
CA LYS A 57 12.76 4.45 11.76
C LYS A 57 11.75 4.39 10.61
N ILE A 58 11.75 5.42 9.76
CA ILE A 58 10.97 5.42 8.52
C ILE A 58 11.59 4.40 7.55
N ILE A 59 10.76 3.48 7.08
CA ILE A 59 11.13 2.38 6.20
C ILE A 59 10.03 2.16 5.16
N THR A 60 10.42 1.57 4.04
CA THR A 60 9.50 1.09 3.00
C THR A 60 9.29 -0.40 3.18
N ILE A 61 8.03 -0.83 3.20
CA ILE A 61 7.64 -2.24 3.25
C ILE A 61 6.86 -2.62 2.00
N ALA A 62 7.04 -3.85 1.52
CA ALA A 62 6.23 -4.41 0.45
C ALA A 62 5.86 -5.85 0.75
N GLY A 63 4.75 -6.30 0.17
CA GLY A 63 4.24 -7.64 0.40
C GLY A 63 2.85 -7.83 -0.20
N VAL A 64 2.11 -8.81 0.33
CA VAL A 64 0.77 -9.16 -0.16
C VAL A 64 -0.23 -9.17 0.98
N VAL A 65 -1.45 -8.73 0.71
CA VAL A 65 -2.54 -8.79 1.69
C VAL A 65 -3.07 -10.21 1.77
N ARG A 66 -3.10 -10.79 2.97
CA ARG A 66 -3.60 -12.14 3.23
C ARG A 66 -4.75 -12.11 4.21
N GLN A 67 -5.47 -13.22 4.32
CA GLN A 67 -6.54 -13.38 5.29
C GLN A 67 -6.08 -14.37 6.36
N GLU A 68 -6.12 -13.96 7.61
CA GLU A 68 -5.80 -14.83 8.74
C GLU A 68 -7.07 -15.21 9.50
N ARG A 69 -7.14 -16.47 9.95
CA ARG A 69 -8.20 -16.97 10.84
C ARG A 69 -7.66 -17.07 12.25
N SER A 70 -8.17 -16.26 13.17
CA SER A 70 -7.77 -16.31 14.58
C SER A 70 -8.72 -17.21 15.38
N GLY A 71 -8.51 -18.53 15.33
CA GLY A 71 -9.33 -19.49 16.09
C GLY A 71 -10.78 -19.67 15.60
N ALA A 72 -11.50 -20.63 16.21
CA ALA A 72 -12.79 -21.13 15.71
C ALA A 72 -13.97 -20.14 15.78
N LYS A 73 -13.81 -18.99 16.45
CA LYS A 73 -14.89 -18.00 16.68
C LYS A 73 -14.56 -16.57 16.24
N SER A 74 -13.38 -16.30 15.65
CA SER A 74 -13.10 -14.96 15.13
C SER A 74 -13.55 -14.82 13.68
N SER A 75 -13.98 -13.61 13.32
CA SER A 75 -14.09 -13.24 11.91
C SER A 75 -12.69 -13.20 11.31
N PRO A 76 -12.53 -13.66 10.05
CA PRO A 76 -11.26 -13.53 9.34
C PRO A 76 -10.83 -12.06 9.29
N ARG A 77 -9.53 -11.80 9.46
CA ARG A 77 -8.95 -10.46 9.39
C ARG A 77 -8.00 -10.34 8.21
N ASP A 78 -8.02 -9.20 7.55
CA ASP A 78 -7.05 -8.86 6.53
C ASP A 78 -5.73 -8.48 7.23
N VAL A 79 -4.65 -9.19 6.91
CA VAL A 79 -3.31 -8.96 7.44
C VAL A 79 -2.34 -8.63 6.32
N LEU A 80 -1.36 -7.80 6.60
CA LEU A 80 -0.25 -7.53 5.69
C LEU A 80 0.80 -8.62 5.87
N SER A 81 1.02 -9.45 4.84
CA SER A 81 2.17 -10.34 4.77
C SER A 81 3.34 -9.57 4.17
N VAL A 82 4.17 -8.97 5.03
CA VAL A 82 5.34 -8.19 4.63
C VAL A 82 6.44 -9.15 4.20
N GLU A 83 6.97 -8.97 2.99
CA GLU A 83 7.95 -9.85 2.37
C GLU A 83 9.28 -9.11 2.08
N VAL A 84 9.23 -7.78 1.99
CA VAL A 84 10.37 -6.92 1.66
C VAL A 84 10.39 -5.69 2.58
N VAL A 85 11.58 -5.31 3.04
CA VAL A 85 11.84 -4.09 3.83
C VAL A 85 13.02 -3.34 3.23
N ASN A 86 12.83 -2.06 2.87
CA ASN A 86 13.81 -1.21 2.18
C ASN A 86 14.48 -1.93 0.99
N ASP A 87 13.64 -2.50 0.12
CA ASP A 87 14.04 -3.28 -1.07
C ASP A 87 14.87 -4.55 -0.77
N ARG A 88 14.93 -4.99 0.50
CA ARG A 88 15.57 -6.24 0.91
C ARG A 88 14.53 -7.28 1.28
N PRO A 89 14.57 -8.50 0.71
CA PRO A 89 13.66 -9.56 1.08
C PRO A 89 13.93 -10.04 2.51
N LEU A 90 12.86 -10.33 3.24
CA LEU A 90 12.90 -10.98 4.54
C LEU A 90 13.08 -12.49 4.35
N ALA A 91 13.81 -13.16 5.23
CA ALA A 91 13.93 -14.63 5.19
C ALA A 91 12.58 -15.34 5.33
N GLN A 92 11.64 -14.75 6.08
CA GLN A 92 10.27 -15.21 6.16
C GLN A 92 9.32 -14.02 6.19
N PRO A 93 8.10 -14.16 5.63
CA PRO A 93 7.13 -13.08 5.69
C PRO A 93 6.73 -12.77 7.14
N VAL A 94 6.62 -11.49 7.47
CA VAL A 94 6.12 -11.01 8.76
C VAL A 94 4.68 -10.59 8.60
N LEU A 95 3.78 -11.18 9.41
CA LEU A 95 2.36 -10.83 9.41
C LEU A 95 2.13 -9.65 10.34
N ILE A 96 1.51 -8.59 9.82
CA ILE A 96 1.15 -7.39 10.57
C ILE A 96 -0.34 -7.13 10.41
N GLU A 97 -1.05 -6.92 11.52
CA GLU A 97 -2.44 -6.49 11.48
C GLU A 97 -2.56 -5.11 10.85
N PHE A 98 -3.48 -4.96 9.89
CA PHE A 98 -3.75 -3.66 9.28
C PHE A 98 -4.78 -2.88 10.08
N ASN A 99 -4.31 -1.88 10.82
CA ASN A 99 -5.18 -0.92 11.51
C ASN A 99 -5.11 0.45 10.81
N LEU A 100 -6.12 0.76 10.00
CA LEU A 100 -6.23 2.07 9.36
C LEU A 100 -6.70 3.11 10.38
N PHE A 101 -5.91 4.15 10.57
CA PHE A 101 -6.38 5.33 11.28
C PHE A 101 -7.29 6.14 10.35
N MET A 102 -8.47 6.58 10.81
CA MET A 102 -9.48 7.23 9.95
C MET A 102 -8.97 8.49 9.22
N THR A 103 -7.91 9.12 9.70
CA THR A 103 -7.32 10.32 9.08
C THR A 103 -6.18 10.00 8.10
N ALA A 104 -5.76 8.74 7.99
CA ALA A 104 -4.72 8.34 7.05
C ALA A 104 -5.26 8.39 5.62
N GLN A 105 -4.57 9.10 4.72
CA GLN A 105 -4.88 9.14 3.28
C GLN A 105 -4.35 7.89 2.56
N VAL A 106 -4.58 6.72 3.16
CA VAL A 106 -4.13 5.42 2.65
C VAL A 106 -5.37 4.59 2.36
N ALA A 107 -5.46 4.05 1.16
CA ALA A 107 -6.58 3.19 0.81
C ALA A 107 -6.56 1.90 1.64
N LYS A 108 -7.74 1.33 1.89
CA LYS A 108 -7.80 0.00 2.50
C LYS A 108 -7.11 -1.01 1.56
N PRO A 109 -6.17 -1.83 2.05
CA PRO A 109 -5.55 -2.90 1.27
C PRO A 109 -6.60 -3.88 0.76
N VAL A 110 -6.38 -4.40 -0.44
CA VAL A 110 -7.27 -5.37 -1.09
C VAL A 110 -6.68 -6.76 -0.96
N LEU A 111 -7.47 -7.73 -0.49
CA LEU A 111 -7.06 -9.11 -0.30
C LEU A 111 -6.41 -9.70 -1.58
N GLY A 112 -5.26 -10.36 -1.40
CA GLY A 112 -4.49 -10.99 -2.47
C GLY A 112 -3.71 -10.02 -3.37
N ARG A 113 -3.78 -8.70 -3.12
CA ARG A 113 -3.04 -7.70 -3.91
C ARG A 113 -1.69 -7.37 -3.26
N PRO A 114 -0.68 -7.07 -4.09
CA PRO A 114 0.57 -6.52 -3.58
C PRO A 114 0.36 -5.09 -3.08
N PHE A 115 1.11 -4.72 -2.06
CA PHE A 115 1.17 -3.36 -1.52
C PHE A 115 2.63 -2.90 -1.42
N LYS A 116 2.82 -1.58 -1.43
CA LYS A 116 4.07 -0.93 -1.07
C LYS A 116 3.76 0.30 -0.23
N TYR A 117 4.21 0.29 1.02
CA TYR A 117 3.90 1.32 2.00
C TYR A 117 5.18 1.89 2.59
N VAL A 118 5.15 3.18 2.88
CA VAL A 118 6.17 3.84 3.69
C VAL A 118 5.57 4.18 5.03
N GLY A 119 6.33 3.88 6.08
CA GLY A 119 5.87 4.04 7.45
C GLY A 119 6.98 3.76 8.44
N TYR A 120 6.61 3.51 9.68
CA TYR A 120 7.55 3.12 10.74
C TYR A 120 6.89 2.15 11.71
N GLU A 121 7.68 1.26 12.28
CA GLU A 121 7.23 0.41 13.37
C GLU A 121 7.36 1.17 14.70
N THR A 122 6.36 1.07 15.57
CA THR A 122 6.38 1.62 16.92
C THR A 122 5.76 0.61 17.88
N GLY A 123 5.77 0.85 19.18
CA GLY A 123 5.23 -0.11 20.14
C GLY A 123 4.98 0.45 21.53
N GLY A 124 4.40 -0.40 22.36
CA GLY A 124 4.10 -0.10 23.76
C GLY A 124 3.63 -1.33 24.52
N PHE A 125 3.62 -1.23 25.85
CA PHE A 125 3.02 -2.25 26.71
C PHE A 125 1.49 -2.17 26.64
N SER A 126 0.85 -3.32 26.51
CA SER A 126 -0.61 -3.47 26.52
C SER A 126 -1.03 -4.59 27.48
N GLY A 127 -2.33 -4.73 27.74
CA GLY A 127 -2.88 -5.77 28.61
C GLY A 127 -2.76 -5.48 30.11
N VAL A 128 -3.24 -6.42 30.92
CA VAL A 128 -3.29 -6.30 32.39
C VAL A 128 -2.29 -7.27 33.01
N PRO A 129 -1.39 -6.80 33.90
CA PRO A 129 -0.47 -7.69 34.63
C PRO A 129 -1.24 -8.78 35.38
N ALA A 130 -0.76 -10.02 35.35
CA ALA A 130 -1.47 -11.15 35.95
C ALA A 130 -1.71 -10.95 37.46
N GLU A 131 -0.79 -10.25 38.14
CA GLU A 131 -0.86 -9.95 39.56
C GLU A 131 -1.95 -8.93 39.91
N ALA A 132 -2.40 -8.12 38.95
CA ALA A 132 -3.44 -7.11 39.19
C ALA A 132 -4.79 -7.75 39.55
N PHE A 133 -5.06 -8.98 39.10
CA PHE A 133 -6.30 -9.70 39.41
C PHE A 133 -6.45 -10.12 40.88
N LYS A 134 -5.41 -9.94 41.69
CA LYS A 134 -5.52 -10.01 43.15
C LYS A 134 -6.36 -8.86 43.72
N TYR A 135 -6.47 -7.75 42.99
CA TYR A 135 -7.09 -6.50 43.44
C TYR A 135 -8.34 -6.11 42.65
N VAL A 136 -8.47 -6.60 41.41
CA VAL A 136 -9.63 -6.32 40.55
C VAL A 136 -10.20 -7.62 39.97
N PRO A 137 -11.51 -7.70 39.72
CA PRO A 137 -12.11 -8.86 39.05
C PRO A 137 -11.47 -9.11 37.69
N ALA A 138 -11.23 -10.38 37.36
CA ALA A 138 -10.78 -10.78 36.03
C ALA A 138 -11.90 -10.55 35.01
N VAL A 139 -11.80 -9.45 34.27
CA VAL A 139 -12.58 -9.22 33.05
C VAL A 139 -11.72 -9.65 31.86
N SER A 140 -12.36 -10.13 30.79
CA SER A 140 -11.69 -10.61 29.56
C SER A 140 -10.65 -9.60 29.07
N THR A 141 -9.38 -9.85 29.38
CA THR A 141 -8.27 -8.93 29.15
C THR A 141 -7.15 -9.68 28.46
N THR A 142 -6.40 -8.97 27.62
CA THR A 142 -5.19 -9.51 27.00
C THR A 142 -4.08 -9.65 28.05
N SER A 143 -3.20 -10.63 27.86
CA SER A 143 -2.00 -10.78 28.69
C SER A 143 -1.15 -9.52 28.64
N HIS A 144 -0.43 -9.19 29.71
CA HIS A 144 0.49 -8.05 29.71
C HIS A 144 1.73 -8.34 28.88
N HIS A 145 1.96 -7.58 27.81
CA HIS A 145 3.14 -7.75 26.94
C HIS A 145 3.45 -6.48 26.16
N PHE A 146 4.69 -6.36 25.68
CA PHE A 146 5.08 -5.35 24.70
C PHE A 146 4.58 -5.77 23.32
N HIS A 147 3.87 -4.87 22.64
CA HIS A 147 3.33 -5.11 21.31
C HIS A 147 3.82 -4.01 20.36
N THR A 148 4.17 -4.36 19.13
CA THR A 148 4.54 -3.41 18.08
C THR A 148 3.47 -3.33 17.00
N PHE A 149 3.39 -2.18 16.34
CA PHE A 149 2.48 -1.93 15.23
C PHE A 149 3.17 -1.05 14.19
N PHE A 150 2.81 -1.25 12.92
CA PHE A 150 3.35 -0.47 11.81
C PHE A 150 2.40 0.68 11.47
N GLN A 151 2.89 1.91 11.61
CA GLN A 151 2.15 3.10 11.24
C GLN A 151 2.44 3.45 9.78
N VAL A 152 1.45 3.28 8.91
CA VAL A 152 1.56 3.72 7.51
C VAL A 152 1.47 5.25 7.45
N LEU A 153 2.41 5.85 6.72
CA LEU A 153 2.45 7.29 6.43
C LEU A 153 1.91 7.58 5.02
N HIS A 154 2.35 6.79 4.03
CA HIS A 154 1.86 6.91 2.66
C HIS A 154 1.98 5.60 1.89
N GLU A 155 1.21 5.50 0.81
CA GLU A 155 1.26 4.40 -0.16
C GLU A 155 2.13 4.80 -1.36
N GLU A 156 3.06 3.91 -1.75
CA GLU A 156 3.78 4.02 -3.00
C GLU A 156 2.98 3.34 -4.10
N LEU A 157 2.41 4.15 -4.99
CA LEU A 157 1.61 3.66 -6.11
C LEU A 157 2.48 3.40 -7.34
N ASP A 158 2.16 2.33 -8.06
CA ASP A 158 2.76 2.08 -9.37
C ASP A 158 2.44 3.23 -10.35
N ILE A 159 3.44 3.60 -11.14
CA ILE A 159 3.33 4.68 -12.11
C ILE A 159 2.94 4.09 -13.46
N VAL A 160 1.86 4.61 -14.05
CA VAL A 160 1.36 4.25 -15.38
C VAL A 160 1.75 5.32 -16.37
N LYS A 161 2.43 4.91 -17.43
CA LYS A 161 2.92 5.77 -18.52
C LYS A 161 2.53 5.28 -19.90
N THR A 162 2.16 4.01 -20.04
CA THR A 162 1.86 3.36 -21.33
C THR A 162 0.61 2.49 -21.26
N LYS A 163 0.10 2.08 -22.43
CA LYS A 163 -0.98 1.09 -22.54
C LYS A 163 -0.63 -0.24 -21.92
N SER A 164 0.63 -0.68 -22.03
CA SER A 164 1.10 -1.92 -21.42
C SER A 164 0.95 -1.87 -19.90
N ASP A 165 1.30 -0.74 -19.28
CA ASP A 165 1.12 -0.52 -17.84
C ASP A 165 -0.36 -0.57 -17.44
N LEU A 166 -1.26 0.00 -18.26
CA LEU A 166 -2.71 -0.08 -18.01
C LEU A 166 -3.20 -1.52 -17.94
N MET A 167 -2.70 -2.39 -18.83
CA MET A 167 -3.08 -3.81 -18.82
C MET A 167 -2.47 -4.53 -17.62
N GLN A 168 -1.19 -4.27 -17.32
CA GLN A 168 -0.48 -4.88 -16.20
C GLN A 168 -1.11 -4.51 -14.86
N PHE A 169 -1.54 -3.25 -14.71
CA PHE A 169 -2.08 -2.71 -13.47
C PHE A 169 -3.61 -2.64 -13.45
N ASN A 170 -4.28 -3.48 -14.25
CA ASN A 170 -5.73 -3.59 -14.24
C ASN A 170 -6.28 -3.82 -12.84
N ASP A 171 -7.36 -3.11 -12.50
CA ASP A 171 -8.08 -3.21 -11.23
C ASP A 171 -7.20 -2.80 -10.02
N ARG A 172 -6.06 -2.15 -10.28
CA ARG A 172 -5.17 -1.59 -9.25
C ARG A 172 -5.34 -0.08 -9.14
N ARG A 173 -5.15 0.44 -7.93
CA ARG A 173 -4.95 1.86 -7.66
C ARG A 173 -3.53 2.22 -8.09
N VAL A 174 -3.39 3.26 -8.88
CA VAL A 174 -2.15 3.65 -9.56
C VAL A 174 -2.02 5.17 -9.63
N GLN A 175 -0.80 5.62 -9.88
CA GLN A 175 -0.51 6.98 -10.27
C GLN A 175 -0.34 7.04 -11.80
N VAL A 176 -1.25 7.72 -12.49
CA VAL A 176 -1.14 7.96 -13.93
C VAL A 176 -0.50 9.31 -14.20
N ILE A 177 0.54 9.34 -15.03
CA ILE A 177 1.19 10.58 -15.47
C ILE A 177 0.96 10.72 -16.97
N GLY A 178 0.44 11.87 -17.40
CA GLY A 178 0.24 12.14 -18.82
C GLY A 178 -0.34 13.52 -19.09
N ARG A 179 -0.56 13.83 -20.37
CA ARG A 179 -1.13 15.12 -20.80
C ARG A 179 -2.64 15.12 -20.62
N TYR A 180 -3.16 16.09 -19.88
CA TYR A 180 -4.60 16.29 -19.75
C TYR A 180 -5.16 16.92 -21.02
N VAL A 181 -6.20 16.31 -21.60
CA VAL A 181 -6.89 16.80 -22.79
C VAL A 181 -8.38 16.81 -22.55
N SER A 182 -8.99 17.97 -22.71
CA SER A 182 -10.45 18.14 -22.63
C SER A 182 -11.11 18.15 -24.00
N ARG A 183 -12.37 17.74 -24.05
CA ARG A 183 -13.22 17.84 -25.24
C ARG A 183 -14.57 18.41 -24.83
N THR A 184 -14.99 19.44 -25.53
CA THR A 184 -16.27 20.11 -25.31
C THR A 184 -17.27 19.67 -26.38
N ARG A 185 -18.46 19.26 -25.95
CA ARG A 185 -19.59 18.96 -26.83
C ARG A 185 -20.83 19.73 -26.36
N PRO A 186 -21.74 20.11 -27.27
CA PRO A 186 -23.04 20.62 -26.86
C PRO A 186 -23.81 19.56 -26.07
N ALA A 187 -24.71 19.98 -25.18
CA ALA A 187 -25.57 19.05 -24.45
C ALA A 187 -26.39 18.15 -25.42
N PRO A 188 -26.55 16.85 -25.11
CA PRO A 188 -27.50 16.02 -25.81
C PRO A 188 -28.90 16.63 -25.70
N ALA A 189 -29.67 16.59 -26.78
CA ALA A 189 -31.04 17.10 -26.80
C ALA A 189 -31.97 16.36 -25.81
N ILE A 190 -31.60 15.15 -25.40
CA ILE A 190 -32.33 14.31 -24.45
C ILE A 190 -31.34 13.87 -23.37
N THR A 191 -31.55 14.33 -22.14
CA THR A 191 -30.81 13.82 -20.98
C THR A 191 -31.83 13.41 -19.91
N SER A 192 -31.55 12.35 -19.16
CA SER A 192 -32.38 11.92 -18.02
C SER A 192 -32.22 12.85 -16.80
N SER A 193 -31.51 13.97 -16.94
CA SER A 193 -31.28 14.96 -15.90
C SER A 193 -31.93 16.28 -16.31
N ILE A 194 -33.06 16.60 -15.68
CA ILE A 194 -33.86 17.81 -15.96
C ILE A 194 -33.08 19.10 -15.66
N ASP A 195 -32.03 19.02 -14.84
CA ASP A 195 -31.30 20.17 -14.33
C ASP A 195 -29.94 20.42 -15.01
N PHE A 196 -29.50 19.57 -15.95
CA PHE A 196 -28.22 19.79 -16.63
C PHE A 196 -28.34 20.87 -17.71
N LYS A 197 -27.80 22.06 -17.44
CA LYS A 197 -27.70 23.18 -18.39
C LYS A 197 -26.22 23.51 -18.64
N GLY A 198 -25.71 23.24 -19.85
CA GLY A 198 -24.34 23.63 -20.22
C GLY A 198 -23.69 22.74 -21.27
N ASN A 199 -22.43 23.01 -21.59
CA ASN A 199 -21.62 22.14 -22.47
C ASN A 199 -21.14 20.90 -21.70
N TYR A 200 -21.12 19.75 -22.38
CA TYR A 200 -20.49 18.53 -21.88
C TYR A 200 -19.00 18.62 -22.11
N ILE A 201 -18.24 18.82 -21.04
CA ILE A 201 -16.78 18.78 -21.11
C ILE A 201 -16.31 17.46 -20.52
N THR A 202 -15.65 16.64 -21.33
CA THR A 202 -15.01 15.40 -20.89
C THR A 202 -13.50 15.55 -20.86
N ALA A 203 -12.80 14.73 -20.09
CA ALA A 203 -11.34 14.75 -20.07
C ALA A 203 -10.71 13.36 -20.18
N ASN A 204 -9.61 13.33 -20.93
CA ASN A 204 -8.74 12.18 -21.10
C ASN A 204 -7.33 12.52 -20.58
N ILE A 205 -6.61 11.51 -20.11
CA ILE A 205 -5.15 11.56 -20.01
C ILE A 205 -4.56 10.90 -21.25
N VAL A 206 -3.68 11.61 -21.95
CA VAL A 206 -2.84 11.06 -23.02
C VAL A 206 -1.53 10.59 -22.39
N LEU A 207 -1.28 9.29 -22.50
CA LEU A 207 -0.07 8.62 -22.01
C LEU A 207 1.15 8.90 -22.91
N GLU A 208 2.35 8.47 -22.48
CA GLU A 208 3.61 8.69 -23.21
C GLU A 208 3.57 8.05 -24.61
N ASP A 209 2.87 6.93 -24.76
CA ASP A 209 2.68 6.21 -26.03
C ASP A 209 1.51 6.73 -26.89
N GLY A 210 0.89 7.85 -26.49
CA GLY A 210 -0.26 8.45 -27.18
C GLY A 210 -1.61 7.82 -26.85
N THR A 211 -1.66 6.79 -25.99
CA THR A 211 -2.92 6.17 -25.57
C THR A 211 -3.77 7.17 -24.79
N GLU A 212 -5.02 7.35 -25.21
CA GLU A 212 -5.98 8.20 -24.50
C GLU A 212 -6.80 7.39 -23.50
N VAL A 213 -6.78 7.80 -22.24
CA VAL A 213 -7.54 7.17 -21.15
C VAL A 213 -8.58 8.16 -20.61
N PRO A 214 -9.88 7.91 -20.79
CA PRO A 214 -10.93 8.74 -20.21
C PRO A 214 -10.92 8.71 -18.68
N ILE A 215 -11.08 9.89 -18.08
CA ILE A 215 -11.00 10.10 -16.63
C ILE A 215 -12.39 10.26 -16.04
N PHE A 216 -12.83 9.33 -15.19
CA PHE A 216 -14.13 9.36 -14.53
C PHE A 216 -13.97 9.75 -13.05
N PRO A 217 -14.67 10.79 -12.57
CA PRO A 217 -14.71 11.06 -11.14
C PRO A 217 -15.55 9.99 -10.43
N THR A 218 -15.22 9.68 -9.17
CA THR A 218 -15.88 8.63 -8.37
C THR A 218 -17.39 8.79 -8.28
N TYR A 219 -17.88 10.03 -8.30
CA TYR A 219 -19.30 10.36 -8.10
C TYR A 219 -20.13 10.42 -9.39
N ASN A 220 -19.49 10.50 -10.57
CA ASN A 220 -20.23 10.60 -11.83
C ASN A 220 -19.97 9.39 -12.73
N LYS A 221 -21.05 8.87 -13.32
CA LYS A 221 -20.99 7.85 -14.39
C LYS A 221 -20.44 8.40 -15.72
N GLN A 222 -20.09 9.69 -15.77
CA GLN A 222 -19.60 10.40 -16.94
C GLN A 222 -18.35 11.21 -16.57
N SER A 223 -17.43 11.37 -17.53
CA SER A 223 -16.18 12.14 -17.40
C SER A 223 -16.40 13.67 -17.31
N LEU A 224 -17.56 14.13 -16.83
CA LEU A 224 -17.93 15.54 -16.81
C LEU A 224 -16.97 16.39 -15.96
N ARG A 225 -16.47 17.48 -16.54
CA ARG A 225 -15.51 18.41 -15.92
C ARG A 225 -16.02 19.83 -15.84
N SER A 226 -15.57 20.54 -14.82
CA SER A 226 -15.84 21.98 -14.68
C SER A 226 -14.97 22.81 -15.63
N LEU A 227 -15.46 23.97 -16.05
CA LEU A 227 -14.67 24.93 -16.84
C LEU A 227 -13.40 25.39 -16.09
N ALA A 228 -13.47 25.49 -14.76
CA ALA A 228 -12.33 25.89 -13.93
C ALA A 228 -11.21 24.85 -13.98
N GLU A 229 -11.54 23.56 -13.85
CA GLU A 229 -10.58 22.46 -13.95
C GLU A 229 -9.93 22.41 -15.34
N VAL A 230 -10.73 22.55 -16.39
CA VAL A 230 -10.25 22.56 -17.78
C VAL A 230 -9.27 23.71 -18.00
N LYS A 231 -9.62 24.94 -17.58
CA LYS A 231 -8.70 26.08 -17.65
C LYS A 231 -7.40 25.85 -16.86
N ALA A 232 -7.45 25.11 -15.76
CA ALA A 232 -6.28 24.84 -14.93
C ALA A 232 -5.33 23.81 -15.57
N TYR A 233 -5.86 22.80 -16.27
CA TYR A 233 -5.08 21.61 -16.67
C TYR A 233 -5.00 21.31 -18.16
N ASP A 234 -5.86 21.87 -19.00
CA ASP A 234 -5.87 21.55 -20.44
C ASP A 234 -4.51 21.76 -21.11
N GLY A 235 -4.03 20.74 -21.81
CA GLY A 235 -2.73 20.70 -22.46
C GLY A 235 -1.52 20.46 -21.53
N LYS A 236 -1.69 20.48 -20.21
CA LYS A 236 -0.59 20.30 -19.24
C LYS A 236 -0.34 18.83 -18.92
N ILE A 237 0.88 18.54 -18.46
CA ILE A 237 1.20 17.24 -17.84
C ILE A 237 0.68 17.23 -16.40
N VAL A 238 -0.11 16.21 -16.09
CA VAL A 238 -0.74 16.05 -14.78
C VAL A 238 -0.44 14.68 -14.19
N LYS A 239 -0.54 14.61 -12.87
CA LYS A 239 -0.57 13.40 -12.07
C LYS A 239 -2.02 13.16 -11.66
N VAL A 240 -2.49 11.93 -11.86
CA VAL A 240 -3.83 11.50 -11.47
C VAL A 240 -3.73 10.21 -10.66
N VAL A 241 -4.36 10.18 -9.49
CA VAL A 241 -4.47 8.95 -8.68
C VAL A 241 -5.86 8.35 -8.88
N GLY A 242 -5.90 7.11 -9.36
CA GLY A 242 -7.13 6.44 -9.70
C GLY A 242 -6.99 4.93 -9.81
N LYS A 243 -8.12 4.24 -10.04
CA LYS A 243 -8.17 2.81 -10.32
C LYS A 243 -8.40 2.60 -11.81
N ILE A 244 -7.60 1.73 -12.39
CA ILE A 244 -7.80 1.28 -13.77
C ILE A 244 -8.95 0.28 -13.79
N ASN A 245 -9.92 0.50 -14.68
CA ASN A 245 -10.94 -0.50 -14.99
C ASN A 245 -10.84 -0.88 -16.47
N LEU A 246 -10.50 -2.13 -16.74
CA LEU A 246 -10.71 -2.76 -18.04
C LEU A 246 -12.07 -3.47 -18.04
N ASP A 247 -12.93 -3.08 -18.97
CA ASP A 247 -14.19 -3.79 -19.20
C ASP A 247 -13.89 -5.22 -19.70
N ARG A 248 -14.45 -6.23 -19.03
CA ARG A 248 -14.08 -7.65 -19.22
C ARG A 248 -14.91 -8.38 -20.26
N ASP A 249 -15.98 -7.78 -20.77
CA ASP A 249 -16.81 -8.39 -21.83
C ASP A 249 -16.19 -8.19 -23.21
N GLN A 250 -15.03 -8.83 -23.41
CA GLN A 250 -14.32 -8.90 -24.69
C GLN A 250 -15.16 -9.49 -25.83
N GLN A 251 -16.22 -10.25 -25.52
CA GLN A 251 -17.06 -10.89 -26.54
C GLN A 251 -18.13 -9.96 -27.12
N LEU A 252 -18.47 -8.85 -26.48
CA LEU A 252 -19.64 -8.05 -26.85
C LEU A 252 -19.30 -6.63 -27.35
N ASN A 253 -18.09 -6.12 -27.13
CA ASN A 253 -17.73 -4.76 -27.55
C ASN A 253 -16.27 -4.66 -28.05
N PRO A 254 -16.03 -4.54 -29.37
CA PRO A 254 -14.69 -4.41 -29.94
C PRO A 254 -14.02 -3.07 -29.61
N ASP A 255 -14.79 -2.07 -29.18
CA ASP A 255 -14.29 -0.77 -28.72
C ASP A 255 -13.88 -0.84 -27.25
N GLN A 256 -12.86 -1.65 -26.95
CA GLN A 256 -12.28 -1.83 -25.63
C GLN A 256 -12.00 -0.47 -24.95
N ARG A 257 -12.77 -0.11 -23.90
CA ARG A 257 -12.56 1.14 -23.16
C ARG A 257 -11.82 0.86 -21.86
N ILE A 258 -10.52 1.18 -21.84
CA ILE A 258 -9.78 1.33 -20.59
C ILE A 258 -10.21 2.66 -19.96
N THR A 259 -10.61 2.64 -18.70
CA THR A 259 -11.04 3.85 -17.99
C THR A 259 -10.25 4.04 -16.69
N LEU A 260 -10.10 5.30 -16.28
CA LEU A 260 -9.48 5.66 -15.00
C LEU A 260 -10.54 6.28 -14.08
N THR A 261 -10.87 5.59 -12.98
CA THR A 261 -11.73 6.17 -11.93
C THR A 261 -10.87 6.87 -10.89
N THR A 262 -11.00 8.19 -10.76
CA THR A 262 -10.17 9.01 -9.86
C THR A 262 -10.73 9.05 -8.46
N PHE A 263 -9.89 8.92 -7.43
CA PHE A 263 -10.31 8.99 -6.02
C PHE A 263 -9.89 10.27 -5.33
N ASP A 264 -8.68 10.77 -5.64
CA ASP A 264 -8.02 11.77 -4.81
C ASP A 264 -7.82 13.12 -5.51
N GLY A 265 -8.18 13.21 -6.80
CA GLY A 265 -8.07 14.43 -7.60
C GLY A 265 -7.01 14.37 -8.71
N ILE A 266 -6.76 15.54 -9.29
CA ILE A 266 -5.82 15.78 -10.39
C ILE A 266 -4.90 16.92 -9.96
N TRP A 267 -3.59 16.72 -10.14
CA TRP A 267 -2.58 17.73 -9.81
C TRP A 267 -1.67 17.98 -11.00
N GLN A 268 -1.21 19.22 -11.16
CA GLN A 268 -0.16 19.51 -12.13
C GLN A 268 1.11 18.76 -11.73
N TYR A 269 1.69 17.99 -12.65
CA TYR A 269 2.91 17.26 -12.37
C TYR A 269 4.10 18.21 -12.42
N GLN A 270 4.92 18.19 -11.38
CA GLN A 270 6.23 18.82 -11.36
C GLN A 270 7.25 17.67 -11.24
N PRO A 271 8.18 17.51 -12.20
CA PRO A 271 9.27 16.59 -12.02
C PRO A 271 10.10 17.08 -10.83
N THR A 272 10.15 16.29 -9.76
CA THR A 272 11.14 16.50 -8.70
C THR A 272 12.52 16.27 -9.30
N PHE A 273 13.34 17.32 -9.32
CA PHE A 273 14.74 17.31 -9.77
C PHE A 273 15.65 16.57 -8.78
#